data_AF-A0A923V431-F1
#
_entry.id   AF-A0A923V431-F1
#
_cell.length_a   1.000
_cell.length_b   1.000
_cell.length_c   1.000
_cell.angle_alpha   90.00
_cell.angle_beta   90.00
_cell.angle_gamma   90.00
#
_symmetry.space_group_name_H-M   'P 1'
#
loop_
_entity.id
_entity.type
_entity.pdbx_description
1 polymer ?
#
loop_
_entity_poly.entity_id
_entity_poly.type
_entity_poly.pdbx_seq_one_letter_code
_entity_poly.pdbx_strand_id
1 'polypeptide(L)'
;MKVHIGEEIEAKFQESGMKIALFAEKINTGVRNVYAIFSRNDINADLLSRVSKALKFDFFKLYNLETTSDFMVEEELEEYRAEKKSISIALNVRVPNEHLKEFSQFLNEVKEISVRHGYRLA
;
A
#
# COMPACT_ATOMS: atom_id res chain seq x y z
N MET A 1 21.93 4.27 -4.50
CA MET A 1 22.35 3.09 -5.28
C MET A 1 21.33 2.98 -6.39
N LYS A 2 21.73 3.19 -7.65
CA LYS A 2 20.80 3.37 -8.76
C LYS A 2 19.89 2.15 -8.90
N VAL A 3 18.58 2.34 -8.72
CA VAL A 3 17.57 1.27 -8.88
C VAL A 3 17.57 0.81 -10.34
N HIS A 4 17.68 -0.51 -10.57
CA HIS A 4 17.52 -1.12 -11.88
C HIS A 4 16.06 -1.54 -12.08
N ILE A 5 15.25 -0.68 -12.71
CA ILE A 5 13.79 -0.88 -12.71
C ILE A 5 13.34 -2.18 -13.38
N GLY A 6 14.06 -2.63 -14.42
CA GLY A 6 13.74 -3.87 -15.11
C GLY A 6 13.88 -5.12 -14.22
N GLU A 7 14.85 -5.13 -13.31
CA GLU A 7 15.10 -6.26 -12.41
C GLU A 7 14.02 -6.33 -11.33
N GLU A 8 13.63 -5.17 -10.79
CA GLU A 8 12.52 -5.04 -9.84
C GLU A 8 11.18 -5.48 -10.46
N ILE A 9 10.96 -5.12 -11.73
CA ILE A 9 9.79 -5.56 -12.49
C ILE A 9 9.82 -7.08 -12.69
N GLU A 10 10.97 -7.65 -13.05
CA GLU A 10 11.12 -9.09 -13.22
C GLU A 10 10.83 -9.84 -11.92
N ALA A 11 11.42 -9.41 -10.80
CA ALA A 11 11.18 -9.99 -9.49
C ALA A 11 9.69 -10.02 -9.13
N LYS A 12 9.00 -8.88 -9.28
CA LYS A 12 7.55 -8.79 -9.02
C LYS A 12 6.70 -9.58 -10.01
N PHE A 13 7.13 -9.68 -11.26
CA PHE A 13 6.49 -10.54 -12.24
C PHE A 13 6.58 -12.02 -11.81
N GLN A 14 7.75 -12.50 -11.39
CA GLN A 14 7.93 -13.88 -10.90
C GLN A 14 7.06 -14.16 -9.67
N GLU A 15 7.02 -13.24 -8.70
CA GLU A 15 6.14 -13.33 -7.52
C GLU A 15 4.65 -13.41 -7.88
N SER A 16 4.25 -12.75 -8.97
CA SER A 16 2.84 -12.72 -9.39
C SER A 16 2.32 -14.06 -9.92
N GLY A 17 3.20 -14.98 -10.31
CA GLY A 17 2.84 -16.24 -10.97
C GLY A 17 2.17 -16.07 -12.35
N MET A 18 2.18 -14.87 -12.91
CA MET A 18 1.53 -14.58 -14.19
C MET A 18 2.30 -15.20 -15.36
N LYS A 19 1.58 -15.73 -16.36
CA LYS A 19 2.21 -16.17 -17.61
C LYS A 19 2.75 -14.97 -18.39
N ILE A 20 3.93 -15.10 -18.98
CA ILE A 20 4.58 -14.00 -19.70
C ILE A 20 3.76 -13.45 -20.88
N ALA A 21 3.00 -14.30 -21.58
CA ALA A 21 2.10 -13.88 -22.65
C ALA A 21 0.97 -12.97 -22.13
N LEU A 22 0.37 -13.33 -20.98
CA LEU A 22 -0.66 -12.52 -20.34
C LEU A 22 -0.10 -11.20 -19.83
N PHE A 23 1.13 -11.22 -19.30
CA PHE A 23 1.80 -9.99 -18.88
C PHE A 23 2.09 -9.06 -20.06
N ALA A 24 2.62 -9.60 -21.17
CA ALA A 24 2.88 -8.85 -22.40
C ALA A 24 1.60 -8.18 -22.93
N GLU A 25 0.49 -8.90 -22.96
CA GLU A 25 -0.82 -8.38 -23.35
C GLU A 25 -1.29 -7.25 -22.44
N LYS A 26 -1.23 -7.45 -21.11
CA LYS A 26 -1.63 -6.43 -20.13
C LYS A 26 -0.84 -5.12 -20.23
N ILE A 27 0.42 -5.21 -20.61
CA ILE A 27 1.26 -4.02 -20.82
C ILE A 27 1.33 -3.62 -22.29
N ASN A 28 0.43 -4.11 -23.16
CA ASN A 28 0.32 -3.77 -24.58
C ASN A 28 1.66 -3.86 -25.33
N THR A 29 2.30 -5.02 -25.26
CA THR A 29 3.58 -5.31 -25.94
C THR A 29 3.67 -6.79 -26.34
N GLY A 30 4.76 -7.17 -27.03
CA GLY A 30 5.06 -8.57 -27.37
C GLY A 30 5.95 -9.26 -26.33
N VAL A 31 5.86 -10.59 -26.22
CA VAL A 31 6.65 -11.41 -25.27
C VAL A 31 8.15 -11.14 -25.36
N ARG A 32 8.70 -10.96 -26.57
CA ARG A 32 10.12 -10.63 -26.75
C ARG A 32 10.50 -9.29 -26.11
N ASN A 33 9.60 -8.32 -26.15
CA ASN A 33 9.84 -7.00 -25.55
C ASN A 33 9.78 -7.05 -24.03
N VAL A 34 9.05 -8.00 -23.44
CA VAL A 34 9.03 -8.19 -21.97
C VAL A 34 10.43 -8.51 -21.44
N TYR A 35 11.13 -9.46 -22.07
CA TYR A 35 12.51 -9.77 -21.67
C TYR A 35 13.46 -8.57 -21.86
N ALA A 36 13.24 -7.78 -22.90
CA ALA A 36 13.98 -6.53 -23.10
C ALA A 36 13.63 -5.46 -22.06
N ILE A 37 12.43 -5.49 -21.46
CA ILE A 37 12.06 -4.59 -20.35
C ILE A 37 12.80 -5.00 -19.08
N PHE A 38 12.91 -6.30 -18.80
CA PHE A 38 13.59 -6.80 -17.60
C PHE A 38 15.08 -6.41 -17.56
N SER A 39 15.74 -6.32 -18.71
CA SER A 39 17.15 -5.92 -18.79
C SER A 39 17.38 -4.41 -18.84
N ARG A 40 16.34 -3.58 -18.77
CA ARG A 40 16.47 -2.13 -18.83
C ARG A 40 16.63 -1.50 -17.45
N ASN A 41 17.67 -0.69 -17.32
CA ASN A 41 17.90 0.15 -16.14
C ASN A 41 16.74 1.12 -15.90
N ASP A 42 16.13 1.63 -16.97
CA ASP A 42 15.06 2.61 -16.96
C ASP A 42 13.99 2.36 -18.05
N ILE A 43 12.77 2.83 -17.76
CA ILE A 43 11.65 2.85 -18.71
C ILE A 43 10.87 4.15 -18.54
N ASN A 44 10.12 4.54 -19.57
CA ASN A 44 9.28 5.74 -19.49
C ASN A 44 8.09 5.55 -18.53
N ALA A 45 7.52 6.67 -18.07
CA ALA A 45 6.45 6.67 -17.07
C ALA A 45 5.15 5.98 -17.54
N ASP A 46 4.82 6.04 -18.84
CA ASP A 46 3.65 5.36 -19.38
C ASP A 46 3.76 3.83 -19.28
N LEU A 47 4.90 3.29 -19.71
CA LEU A 47 5.16 1.85 -19.60
C LEU A 47 5.22 1.43 -18.14
N LEU A 48 5.87 2.21 -17.27
CA LEU A 48 5.93 1.96 -15.84
C LEU A 48 4.53 1.94 -15.20
N SER A 49 3.64 2.84 -15.62
CA SER A 49 2.24 2.87 -15.15
C SER A 49 1.48 1.61 -15.56
N ARG A 50 1.62 1.16 -16.81
CA ARG A 50 0.99 -0.08 -17.29
C ARG A 50 1.51 -1.31 -16.54
N VAL A 51 2.82 -1.42 -16.36
CA VAL A 51 3.46 -2.49 -15.58
C VAL A 51 2.97 -2.47 -14.13
N SER A 52 2.92 -1.29 -13.50
CA SER A 52 2.43 -1.11 -12.14
C SER A 52 0.99 -1.63 -11.97
N LYS A 53 0.11 -1.27 -12.91
CA LYS A 53 -1.28 -1.76 -12.93
C LYS A 53 -1.35 -3.27 -13.15
N ALA A 54 -0.55 -3.81 -14.08
CA ALA A 54 -0.55 -5.22 -14.42
C ALA A 54 -0.11 -6.10 -13.23
N LEU A 55 0.90 -5.66 -12.47
CA LEU A 55 1.47 -6.37 -11.32
C LEU A 55 0.88 -5.93 -9.97
N LYS A 56 -0.04 -4.96 -9.95
CA LYS A 56 -0.66 -4.39 -8.74
C LYS A 56 0.39 -3.88 -7.72
N PHE A 57 1.47 -3.30 -8.23
CA PHE A 57 2.56 -2.75 -7.43
C PHE A 57 2.94 -1.37 -7.95
N ASP A 58 3.14 -0.41 -7.05
CA ASP A 58 3.50 0.97 -7.42
C ASP A 58 5.03 1.11 -7.53
N PHE A 59 5.55 0.94 -8.74
CA PHE A 59 6.99 1.02 -9.01
C PHE A 59 7.54 2.45 -8.94
N PHE A 60 6.71 3.50 -8.96
CA PHE A 60 7.20 4.87 -8.82
C PHE A 60 7.83 5.13 -7.45
N LYS A 61 7.36 4.41 -6.42
CA LYS A 61 7.89 4.51 -5.05
C LYS A 61 9.36 4.11 -4.93
N LEU A 62 9.87 3.29 -5.84
CA LEU A 62 11.26 2.86 -5.82
C LEU A 62 12.23 4.01 -6.12
N TYR A 63 11.79 5.02 -6.88
CA TYR A 63 12.58 6.22 -7.15
C TYR A 63 12.54 7.22 -5.97
N ASN A 64 11.51 7.17 -5.12
CA ASN A 64 11.40 8.06 -3.96
C ASN A 64 12.33 7.66 -2.81
N LEU A 65 12.86 6.44 -2.81
CA LEU A 65 13.79 5.94 -1.80
C LEU A 65 15.17 6.64 -1.87
N GLU A 66 15.53 7.26 -2.99
CA GLU A 66 16.77 8.05 -3.11
C GLU A 66 16.60 9.51 -2.68
N THR A 67 15.36 9.98 -2.46
CA THR A 67 15.03 11.42 -2.33
C THR A 67 14.61 11.82 -0.91
N THR A 68 14.52 10.89 0.04
CA THR A 68 13.97 11.11 1.38
C THR A 68 14.82 11.96 2.33
N SER A 69 15.94 12.55 1.91
CA SER A 69 16.73 13.45 2.78
C SER A 69 16.74 14.93 2.41
N ASP A 70 16.65 15.32 1.13
CA ASP A 70 16.95 16.72 0.75
C ASP A 70 15.85 17.52 0.04
N PHE A 71 14.76 16.89 -0.44
CA PHE A 71 13.74 17.60 -1.27
C PHE A 71 12.31 17.59 -0.71
N MET A 72 12.10 17.08 0.49
CA MET A 72 10.80 17.23 1.16
C MET A 72 10.72 18.63 1.76
N VAL A 73 10.14 19.58 1.02
CA VAL A 73 9.52 20.74 1.67
C VAL A 73 8.28 20.20 2.35
N GLU A 74 8.29 20.24 3.67
CA GLU A 74 7.14 19.92 4.52
C GLU A 74 6.09 21.02 4.29
N GLU A 75 5.30 20.88 3.23
CA GLU A 75 4.04 21.60 3.11
C GLU A 75 3.07 20.93 4.08
N GLU A 76 2.59 21.71 5.05
CA GLU A 76 1.59 21.30 6.02
C GLU A 76 0.36 20.82 5.23
N LEU A 77 0.17 19.50 5.16
CA LEU A 77 -0.93 18.91 4.40
C LEU A 77 -2.25 19.45 4.96
N GLU A 78 -2.88 20.40 4.27
CA GLU A 78 -4.31 20.58 4.42
C GLU A 78 -4.96 19.27 3.95
N GLU A 79 -5.33 18.45 4.93
CA GLU A 79 -6.08 17.22 4.74
C GLU A 79 -7.26 17.52 3.80
N TYR A 80 -7.31 16.86 2.64
CA TYR A 80 -8.49 16.82 1.80
C TYR A 80 -9.68 16.31 2.65
N ARG A 81 -10.49 17.25 3.17
CA ARG A 81 -11.71 17.00 3.95
C ARG A 81 -12.77 16.35 3.06
N ALA A 82 -12.64 15.06 2.81
CA ALA A 82 -13.84 14.24 2.85
C ALA A 82 -14.22 14.18 4.34
N GLU A 83 -15.26 14.91 4.75
CA GLU A 83 -15.76 14.96 6.13
C GLU A 83 -15.98 13.54 6.69
N LYS A 84 -14.95 12.98 7.33
CA LYS A 84 -15.10 11.76 8.11
C LYS A 84 -15.85 12.17 9.37
N LYS A 85 -17.16 11.92 9.38
CA LYS A 85 -18.02 12.09 10.56
C LYS A 85 -17.54 11.13 11.65
N SER A 86 -16.60 11.60 12.47
CA SER A 86 -16.16 10.88 13.67
C SER A 86 -17.08 11.23 14.82
N ILE A 87 -17.70 10.21 15.41
CA ILE A 87 -18.47 10.34 16.66
C ILE A 87 -17.52 9.93 17.79
N SER A 88 -17.24 10.86 18.71
CA SER A 88 -16.46 10.57 19.92
C SER A 88 -17.41 10.36 21.09
N ILE A 89 -17.22 9.26 21.83
CA ILE A 89 -18.02 8.93 23.01
C ILE A 89 -17.05 8.71 24.18
N ALA A 90 -17.18 9.50 25.25
CA ALA A 90 -16.45 9.30 26.50
C ALA A 90 -17.35 8.56 27.50
N LEU A 91 -16.91 7.40 28.00
CA LEU A 91 -17.65 6.60 28.95
C LEU A 91 -16.87 6.46 30.26
N ASN A 92 -17.47 6.89 31.37
CA ASN A 92 -16.94 6.64 32.71
C ASN A 92 -17.70 5.48 33.35
N VAL A 93 -17.02 4.34 33.54
CA VAL A 93 -17.63 3.14 34.13
C VAL A 93 -17.00 2.88 35.50
N ARG A 94 -17.84 2.67 36.51
CA ARG A 94 -17.43 2.06 37.79
C ARG A 94 -17.96 0.64 37.84
N VAL A 95 -17.05 -0.30 37.98
CA VAL A 95 -17.37 -1.72 38.15
C VAL A 95 -16.75 -2.22 39.44
N PRO A 96 -17.47 -3.05 40.23
CA PRO A 96 -16.88 -3.78 41.34
C PRO A 96 -15.70 -4.65 40.86
N ASN A 97 -14.72 -4.89 41.73
CA ASN A 97 -13.48 -5.59 41.37
C ASN A 97 -13.72 -7.00 40.80
N GLU A 98 -14.79 -7.68 41.23
CA GLU A 98 -15.18 -9.00 40.75
C GLU A 98 -15.54 -9.04 39.25
N HIS A 99 -15.99 -7.91 38.69
CA HIS A 99 -16.39 -7.78 37.28
C HIS A 99 -15.31 -7.17 36.38
N LEU A 100 -14.12 -6.83 36.91
CA LEU A 100 -13.04 -6.24 36.11
C LEU A 100 -12.59 -7.14 34.95
N LYS A 101 -12.63 -8.46 35.15
CA LYS A 101 -12.26 -9.44 34.13
C LYS A 101 -13.26 -9.48 32.97
N GLU A 102 -14.54 -9.47 33.29
CA GLU A 102 -15.64 -9.43 32.31
C GLU A 102 -15.63 -8.11 31.52
N PHE A 103 -15.37 -6.99 32.20
CA PHE A 103 -15.25 -5.68 31.56
C PHE A 103 -14.04 -5.63 30.61
N SER A 104 -12.90 -6.19 31.02
CA SER A 104 -11.71 -6.27 30.17
C SER A 104 -11.95 -7.14 28.94
N GLN A 105 -12.68 -8.24 29.09
CA GLN A 105 -13.08 -9.10 27.98
C GLN A 105 -14.00 -8.35 27.00
N PHE A 106 -15.00 -7.64 27.52
CA PHE A 106 -15.87 -6.77 26.74
C PHE A 106 -15.09 -5.73 25.92
N LEU A 107 -14.11 -5.04 26.51
CA LEU A 107 -13.28 -4.07 25.78
C LEU A 107 -12.50 -4.71 24.63
N ASN A 108 -11.99 -5.93 24.82
CA ASN A 108 -11.32 -6.66 23.76
C ASN A 108 -12.28 -7.05 22.62
N GLU A 109 -13.49 -7.50 22.96
CA GLU A 109 -14.52 -7.81 21.95
C GLU A 109 -14.91 -6.57 21.13
N VAL A 110 -15.09 -5.42 21.78
CA VAL A 110 -15.36 -4.14 21.11
C VAL A 110 -14.20 -3.74 20.19
N LYS A 111 -12.96 -3.97 20.61
CA LYS A 111 -11.76 -3.74 19.79
C LYS A 111 -11.72 -4.65 18.56
N GLU A 112 -11.98 -5.93 18.71
CA GLU A 112 -12.04 -6.88 17.59
C GLU A 112 -13.15 -6.52 16.57
N ILE A 113 -14.33 -6.11 17.06
CA ILE A 113 -15.43 -5.66 16.21
C ILE A 113 -15.05 -4.39 15.45
N SER A 114 -14.34 -3.45 16.09
CA SER A 114 -13.89 -2.21 15.44
C SER A 114 -12.95 -2.48 14.26
N VAL A 115 -11.99 -3.39 14.46
CA VAL A 115 -11.04 -3.82 13.41
C VAL A 115 -11.78 -4.50 12.26
N ARG A 116 -12.74 -5.39 12.55
CA ARG A 116 -13.54 -6.09 11.54
C ARG A 116 -14.36 -5.14 10.66
N HIS A 117 -14.87 -4.05 11.24
CA HIS A 117 -15.73 -3.09 10.54
C HIS A 117 -14.97 -1.87 10.00
N GLY A 118 -13.64 -1.82 10.15
CA GLY A 118 -12.78 -0.81 9.53
C GLY A 118 -12.72 0.55 10.24
N TYR A 119 -13.14 0.61 11.52
CA TYR A 119 -13.03 1.82 12.35
C TYR A 119 -11.98 1.60 13.44
N ARG A 120 -11.28 2.67 13.84
CA ARG A 120 -10.29 2.61 14.92
C ARG A 120 -10.89 3.20 16.19
N LEU A 121 -10.85 2.44 17.28
CA LEU A 121 -11.03 2.98 18.61
C LEU A 121 -9.76 3.75 18.97
N ALA A 122 -9.93 5.03 19.31
CA ALA A 122 -8.87 5.89 19.83
C ALA A 122 -8.82 5.82 21.36
#